data_AF-A0A0C2VFZ1-F1
#
_entry.id   AF-A0A0C2VFZ1-F1
#
_cell.length_a   1.000
_cell.length_b   1.000
_cell.length_c   1.000
_cell.angle_alpha   90.00
_cell.angle_beta   90.00
_cell.angle_gamma   90.00
#
_symmetry.space_group_name_H-M   'P 1'
#
loop_
_entity.id
_entity.type
_entity.pdbx_description
1 polymer ?
#
loop_
_entity_poly.entity_id
_entity_poly.type
_entity_poly.pdbx_seq_one_letter_code
_entity_poly.pdbx_strand_id
1 'polypeptide(L)'
;MYCILNQSNDLVASDLEFLKLFDTNSLVDLYKKISIGSAKISLNYNKITITLNDDVKMYDIKVTPLATLFGKSVLVEPVTPLANRIIENSYFSTTTISKQESTAASKEIQTQNIKPKEVAKEEAAQQPKIEIQAITQKPKAENISTTDSKEEEQKKSAKKDQEYFINHPVTLNISEIAQSMHLSEGDYRAFLNEYISSIDKFKNDLLGDNTEIKDNALNFIKHLTTALYLPKEIENLVGSLKADSSKELFQNFFDIIDNIKEQNELFLTPVAENEAEVESNAVAVKEEAEVRPVEIDENIISLDITENKEQLPEIQVEPIQNPVSSKKTDTEMIELEILDNIISEPIKENKNSQENESAKIDLSNIKPIPFDFILDESANELSLPVDIVKEFIKDFIEQCHADTDKIIQKYKEGDIEKVKKLAHSLKGVASNLYIMPLADTLLQLQYNDDLVQVKPLVEKYWGQFLYLENLMKNI
;
A
#
# COMPACT_ATOMS: atom_id res chain seq x y z
N MET A 1 2.00 15.51 -17.38
CA MET A 1 2.37 15.15 -16.00
C MET A 1 1.56 13.99 -15.49
N TYR A 2 2.21 12.86 -15.22
CA TYR A 2 1.60 11.68 -14.59
C TYR A 2 2.63 10.86 -13.80
N CYS A 3 2.15 10.05 -12.87
CA CYS A 3 2.92 9.00 -12.23
C CYS A 3 2.11 7.70 -12.10
N ILE A 4 2.80 6.58 -11.94
CA ILE A 4 2.20 5.27 -11.68
C ILE A 4 2.59 4.84 -10.28
N LEU A 5 1.59 4.53 -9.46
CA LEU A 5 1.79 3.97 -8.12
C LEU A 5 1.38 2.50 -8.10
N ASN A 6 2.10 1.67 -7.35
CA ASN A 6 1.70 0.28 -7.07
C ASN A 6 0.59 0.24 -5.99
N GLN A 7 0.16 -0.97 -5.63
CA GLN A 7 -0.81 -1.23 -4.56
C GLN A 7 -0.40 -0.69 -3.17
N SER A 8 0.90 -0.54 -2.92
CA SER A 8 1.46 0.04 -1.69
C SER A 8 1.56 1.58 -1.74
N ASN A 9 1.12 2.20 -2.83
CA ASN A 9 1.29 3.62 -3.17
C ASN A 9 2.76 4.05 -3.41
N ASP A 10 3.65 3.12 -3.71
CA ASP A 10 5.04 3.42 -4.11
C ASP A 10 5.12 3.84 -5.58
N LEU A 11 6.01 4.78 -5.88
CA LEU A 11 6.17 5.37 -7.20
C LEU A 11 6.94 4.47 -8.18
N VAL A 12 6.24 3.67 -8.96
CA VAL A 12 6.90 2.72 -9.90
C VAL A 12 7.38 3.41 -11.18
N ALA A 13 6.62 4.39 -11.68
CA ALA A 13 6.99 5.10 -12.90
C ALA A 13 6.47 6.55 -12.88
N SER A 14 7.06 7.39 -13.74
CA SER A 14 6.79 8.83 -13.79
C SER A 14 7.12 9.37 -15.18
N ASP A 15 6.37 10.38 -15.64
CA ASP A 15 6.87 11.22 -16.72
C ASP A 15 7.89 12.25 -16.22
N LEU A 16 8.63 12.86 -17.15
CA LEU A 16 9.66 13.83 -16.83
C LEU A 16 9.08 15.11 -16.19
N GLU A 17 7.84 15.48 -16.51
CA GLU A 17 7.18 16.64 -15.92
C GLU A 17 6.89 16.43 -14.43
N PHE A 18 6.49 15.22 -14.04
CA PHE A 18 6.26 14.89 -12.64
C PHE A 18 7.57 14.85 -11.85
N LEU A 19 8.65 14.30 -12.42
CA LEU A 19 9.98 14.31 -11.79
C LEU A 19 10.49 15.74 -11.53
N LYS A 20 10.20 16.68 -12.45
CA LYS A 20 10.55 18.10 -12.28
C LYS A 20 9.88 18.76 -11.07
N LEU A 21 8.78 18.22 -10.52
CA LEU A 21 8.20 18.73 -9.28
C LEU A 21 9.11 18.53 -8.06
N PHE A 22 10.07 17.62 -8.15
CA PHE A 22 11.01 17.25 -7.10
C PHE A 22 12.46 17.68 -7.43
N ASP A 23 12.67 18.57 -8.40
CA ASP A 23 13.99 18.98 -8.87
C ASP A 23 14.90 17.77 -9.21
N THR A 24 14.36 16.82 -9.97
CA THR A 24 15.06 15.62 -10.44
C THR A 24 14.66 15.28 -11.88
N ASN A 25 15.54 14.59 -12.60
CA ASN A 25 15.32 14.08 -13.95
C ASN A 25 15.33 12.53 -14.01
N SER A 26 15.50 11.86 -12.86
CA SER A 26 15.57 10.40 -12.77
C SER A 26 14.74 9.91 -11.58
N LEU A 27 14.06 8.78 -11.79
CA LEU A 27 13.34 8.08 -10.75
C LEU A 27 14.28 7.66 -9.60
N VAL A 28 15.52 7.27 -9.94
CA VAL A 28 16.55 6.87 -8.95
C VAL A 28 16.89 8.02 -8.00
N ASP A 29 17.03 9.23 -8.52
CA ASP A 29 17.35 10.39 -7.69
C ASP A 29 16.15 10.84 -6.85
N LEU A 30 14.92 10.65 -7.37
CA LEU A 30 13.70 10.84 -6.58
C LEU A 30 13.65 9.86 -5.39
N TYR A 31 13.92 8.58 -5.63
CA TYR A 31 13.99 7.59 -4.57
C TYR A 31 15.02 7.93 -3.51
N LYS A 32 16.24 8.34 -3.90
CA LYS A 32 17.25 8.82 -2.93
C LYS A 32 16.72 9.96 -2.08
N LYS A 33 16.04 10.95 -2.69
CA LYS A 33 15.44 12.08 -1.97
C LYS A 33 14.37 11.63 -0.97
N ILE A 34 13.56 10.63 -1.33
CA ILE A 34 12.55 10.03 -0.45
C ILE A 34 13.23 9.29 0.71
N SER A 35 14.24 8.47 0.44
CA SER A 35 14.95 7.69 1.45
C SER A 35 15.65 8.55 2.51
N ILE A 36 16.17 9.72 2.14
CA ILE A 36 16.77 10.67 3.09
C ILE A 36 15.74 11.61 3.74
N GLY A 37 14.44 11.46 3.45
CA GLY A 37 13.36 12.28 3.99
C GLY A 37 13.25 13.69 3.40
N SER A 38 14.04 14.04 2.38
CA SER A 38 14.00 15.35 1.71
C SER A 38 12.79 15.53 0.79
N ALA A 39 12.17 14.42 0.37
CA ALA A 39 10.95 14.39 -0.42
C ALA A 39 9.94 13.42 0.18
N LYS A 40 8.65 13.74 0.10
CA LYS A 40 7.56 12.85 0.48
C LYS A 40 6.41 12.96 -0.52
N ILE A 41 5.85 11.82 -0.89
CA ILE A 41 4.64 11.72 -1.71
C ILE A 41 3.55 11.12 -0.85
N SER A 42 2.36 11.68 -0.87
CA SER A 42 1.21 11.12 -0.16
C SER A 42 -0.05 11.28 -1.01
N LEU A 43 -0.75 10.17 -1.24
CA LEU A 43 -2.01 10.15 -1.95
C LEU A 43 -3.17 10.23 -0.94
N ASN A 44 -4.20 11.00 -1.27
CA ASN A 44 -5.40 11.11 -0.44
C ASN A 44 -6.62 11.29 -1.33
N TYR A 45 -7.36 10.20 -1.60
CA TYR A 45 -8.50 10.09 -2.52
C TYR A 45 -8.32 10.82 -3.85
N ASN A 46 -8.65 12.12 -3.87
CA ASN A 46 -8.66 12.99 -5.03
C ASN A 46 -7.53 14.03 -5.02
N LYS A 47 -6.52 13.87 -4.15
CA LYS A 47 -5.36 14.74 -4.09
C LYS A 47 -4.04 13.97 -3.99
N ILE A 48 -2.99 14.55 -4.55
CA ILE A 48 -1.60 14.17 -4.29
C ILE A 48 -0.91 15.33 -3.57
N THR A 49 -0.28 15.02 -2.45
CA THR A 49 0.54 15.94 -1.67
C THR A 49 2.00 15.61 -1.91
N ILE A 50 2.75 16.61 -2.33
CA ILE A 50 4.19 16.54 -2.58
C ILE A 50 4.86 17.47 -1.58
N THR A 51 5.72 16.92 -0.73
CA THR A 51 6.55 17.68 0.20
C THR A 51 8.00 17.63 -0.28
N LEU A 52 8.65 18.79 -0.43
CA LEU A 52 10.06 18.90 -0.80
C LEU A 52 10.73 19.94 0.10
N ASN A 53 11.71 19.54 0.92
CA ASN A 53 12.39 20.45 1.86
C ASN A 53 11.40 21.32 2.68
N ASP A 54 10.38 20.68 3.27
CA ASP A 54 9.26 21.31 4.01
C ASP A 54 8.24 22.11 3.17
N ASP A 55 8.49 22.37 1.88
CA ASP A 55 7.50 22.98 0.99
C ASP A 55 6.44 21.94 0.60
N VAL A 56 5.19 22.18 1.00
CA VAL A 56 4.06 21.31 0.70
C VAL A 56 3.27 21.87 -0.48
N LYS A 57 3.17 21.08 -1.55
CA LYS A 57 2.31 21.35 -2.73
C LYS A 57 1.23 20.30 -2.82
N MET A 58 0.00 20.74 -3.05
CA MET A 58 -1.15 19.84 -3.22
C MET A 58 -1.74 20.03 -4.61
N TYR A 59 -2.04 18.92 -5.28
CA TYR A 59 -2.70 18.91 -6.57
C TYR A 59 -3.94 18.04 -6.48
N ASP A 60 -5.05 18.48 -7.08
CA ASP A 60 -6.15 17.58 -7.37
C ASP A 60 -5.66 16.54 -8.38
N ILE A 61 -6.17 15.31 -8.32
CA ILE A 61 -5.73 14.22 -9.20
C ILE A 61 -6.91 13.57 -9.89
N LYS A 62 -6.64 13.05 -11.09
CA LYS A 62 -7.45 12.04 -11.73
C LYS A 62 -6.72 10.70 -11.61
N VAL A 63 -7.40 9.71 -11.05
CA VAL A 63 -6.86 8.36 -10.84
C VAL A 63 -7.47 7.42 -11.86
N THR A 64 -6.64 6.70 -12.58
CA THR A 64 -7.07 5.66 -13.53
C THR A 64 -6.46 4.33 -13.09
N PRO A 65 -7.27 3.33 -12.67
CA PRO A 65 -6.74 2.03 -12.29
C PRO A 65 -6.10 1.34 -13.49
N LEU A 66 -4.96 0.70 -13.27
CA LEU A 66 -4.21 -0.07 -14.26
C LEU A 66 -4.10 -1.52 -13.78
N ALA A 67 -4.47 -2.45 -14.65
CA ALA A 67 -4.11 -3.85 -14.49
C ALA A 67 -2.70 -4.03 -15.08
N THR A 68 -1.73 -4.33 -14.21
CA THR A 68 -0.34 -4.56 -14.62
C THR A 68 0.07 -5.99 -14.27
N LEU A 69 1.18 -6.46 -14.84
CA LEU A 69 1.76 -7.76 -14.49
C LEU A 69 2.21 -7.83 -13.02
N PHE A 70 2.50 -6.67 -12.42
CA PHE A 70 2.89 -6.53 -11.01
C PHE A 70 1.70 -6.31 -10.06
N GLY A 71 0.49 -6.62 -10.51
CA GLY A 71 -0.74 -6.43 -9.74
C GLY A 71 -1.45 -5.12 -10.05
N LYS A 72 -2.30 -4.70 -9.10
CA LYS A 72 -3.08 -3.47 -9.23
C LYS A 72 -2.14 -2.26 -9.10
N SER A 73 -2.12 -1.43 -10.12
CA SER A 73 -1.45 -0.14 -10.10
C SER A 73 -2.46 0.97 -10.39
N VAL A 74 -2.08 2.21 -10.11
CA VAL A 74 -2.91 3.38 -10.43
C VAL A 74 -2.07 4.41 -11.18
N LEU A 75 -2.59 4.85 -12.33
CA LEU A 75 -2.09 6.04 -13.02
C LEU A 75 -2.70 7.25 -12.33
N VAL A 76 -1.84 8.11 -11.80
CA VAL A 76 -2.21 9.36 -11.15
C VAL A 76 -1.82 10.51 -12.07
N GLU A 77 -2.82 11.28 -12.50
CA GLU A 77 -2.65 12.47 -13.33
C GLU A 77 -2.94 13.70 -12.46
N PRO A 78 -1.92 14.44 -11.99
CA PRO A 78 -2.16 15.65 -11.24
C PRO A 78 -2.75 16.73 -12.15
N VAL A 79 -3.95 17.18 -11.80
CA VAL A 79 -4.64 18.28 -12.43
C VAL A 79 -3.94 19.54 -11.94
N THR A 80 -3.15 20.15 -12.81
CA THR A 80 -2.54 21.44 -12.50
C THR A 80 -3.68 22.42 -12.19
N PRO A 81 -3.71 23.06 -11.01
CA PRO A 81 -4.66 24.15 -10.81
C PRO A 81 -4.36 25.16 -11.91
N LEU A 82 -5.39 25.57 -12.67
CA LEU A 82 -5.26 26.66 -13.64
C LEU A 82 -4.79 27.91 -12.88
N ALA A 83 -3.48 28.10 -12.75
CA ALA A 83 -2.92 29.27 -12.12
C ALA A 83 -3.14 30.44 -13.09
N ASN A 84 -4.00 31.37 -12.67
CA ASN A 84 -4.09 32.74 -13.17
C ASN A 84 -4.53 32.94 -14.63
N ARG A 85 -5.82 32.67 -14.93
CA ARG A 85 -6.53 33.64 -15.78
C ARG A 85 -6.72 34.90 -14.94
N ILE A 86 -5.85 35.88 -15.17
CA ILE A 86 -6.06 37.26 -14.73
C ILE A 86 -7.45 37.65 -15.23
N ILE A 87 -8.43 37.69 -14.32
CA ILE A 87 -9.65 38.45 -14.57
C ILE A 87 -9.21 39.90 -14.46
N GLU A 88 -8.91 40.51 -15.61
CA GLU A 88 -8.82 41.96 -15.68
C GLU A 88 -10.16 42.52 -15.23
N ASN A 89 -10.15 43.14 -14.06
CA ASN A 89 -11.18 44.07 -13.62
C ASN A 89 -11.32 45.17 -14.67
N SER A 90 -12.30 45.03 -15.56
CA SER A 90 -12.83 46.13 -16.36
C SER A 90 -14.31 46.32 -16.01
N TYR A 91 -14.52 47.34 -15.17
CA TYR A 91 -15.67 48.23 -15.12
C TYR A 91 -16.95 47.78 -15.84
N PHE A 92 -18.03 47.55 -15.08
CA PHE A 92 -19.29 48.25 -15.35
C PHE A 92 -20.11 48.40 -14.06
N SER A 93 -20.20 49.64 -13.59
CA SER A 93 -21.24 50.09 -12.67
C SER A 93 -22.56 50.26 -13.43
N THR A 94 -23.66 49.75 -12.87
CA THR A 94 -25.00 50.35 -12.98
C THR A 94 -25.82 49.81 -11.80
N THR A 95 -26.07 50.60 -10.76
CA THR A 95 -27.18 51.57 -10.64
C THR A 95 -28.56 50.90 -10.65
N THR A 96 -29.17 50.94 -9.47
CA THR A 96 -30.57 50.73 -9.14
C THR A 96 -31.49 51.55 -10.05
N ILE A 97 -32.38 50.92 -10.82
CA ILE A 97 -33.64 51.51 -11.30
C ILE A 97 -34.78 50.49 -11.19
N SER A 98 -35.89 51.03 -10.69
CA SER A 98 -37.19 50.44 -10.39
C SER A 98 -38.05 50.20 -11.64
N LYS A 99 -38.95 49.20 -11.55
CA LYS A 99 -40.29 49.01 -12.19
C LYS A 99 -40.53 49.58 -13.61
N GLN A 100 -41.04 48.75 -14.54
CA GLN A 100 -42.49 48.56 -14.80
C GLN A 100 -42.76 47.60 -16.00
N GLU A 101 -43.80 46.80 -15.85
CA GLU A 101 -44.74 46.18 -16.82
C GLU A 101 -44.37 46.08 -18.33
N SER A 102 -44.49 44.88 -18.91
CA SER A 102 -45.64 44.57 -19.79
C SER A 102 -45.76 43.07 -20.14
N THR A 103 -47.02 42.72 -20.39
CA THR A 103 -47.70 41.47 -20.76
C THR A 103 -47.15 40.72 -21.98
N ALA A 104 -47.21 39.37 -21.95
CA ALA A 104 -48.21 38.56 -22.68
C ALA A 104 -47.79 37.07 -22.89
N ALA A 105 -48.82 36.20 -22.87
CA ALA A 105 -48.95 34.90 -23.53
C ALA A 105 -48.45 33.60 -22.83
N SER A 106 -49.40 33.04 -22.07
CA SER A 106 -49.79 31.63 -21.85
C SER A 106 -49.10 30.48 -22.58
N LYS A 107 -48.82 29.40 -21.82
CA LYS A 107 -49.33 28.01 -21.99
C LYS A 107 -48.90 27.19 -20.75
N GLU A 108 -49.82 26.94 -19.81
CA GLU A 108 -50.57 25.67 -19.65
C GLU A 108 -49.71 24.40 -19.63
N ILE A 109 -49.35 23.93 -18.42
CA ILE A 109 -49.29 22.49 -18.10
C ILE A 109 -49.91 22.29 -16.71
N GLN A 110 -50.91 21.42 -16.67
CA GLN A 110 -51.74 21.09 -15.52
C GLN A 110 -50.99 20.24 -14.50
N THR A 111 -51.16 20.61 -13.24
CA THR A 111 -50.89 19.83 -12.04
C THR A 111 -51.91 18.70 -11.88
N GLN A 112 -51.45 17.47 -11.67
CA GLN A 112 -52.28 16.42 -11.09
C GLN A 112 -51.90 16.16 -9.63
N ASN A 113 -52.85 16.55 -8.79
CA ASN A 113 -53.04 16.16 -7.40
C ASN A 113 -53.06 14.63 -7.24
N ILE A 114 -52.28 14.09 -6.32
CA ILE A 114 -52.58 12.82 -5.67
C ILE A 114 -52.60 13.08 -4.17
N LYS A 115 -53.82 13.06 -3.60
CA LYS A 115 -54.08 13.12 -2.16
C LYS A 115 -54.17 11.69 -1.61
N PRO A 116 -53.76 11.44 -0.35
CA PRO A 116 -53.56 10.09 0.18
C PRO A 116 -54.87 9.38 0.51
N LYS A 117 -54.88 8.05 0.33
CA LYS A 117 -55.98 7.18 0.74
C LYS A 117 -55.63 6.47 2.05
N GLU A 118 -56.37 6.85 3.07
CA GLU A 118 -56.50 6.22 4.38
C GLU A 118 -57.34 4.93 4.25
N VAL A 119 -56.83 3.81 4.76
CA VAL A 119 -57.64 2.63 5.14
C VAL A 119 -57.01 2.04 6.40
N ALA A 120 -57.85 1.89 7.42
CA ALA A 120 -57.52 1.31 8.71
C ALA A 120 -57.92 -0.18 8.76
N LYS A 121 -57.31 -0.84 9.77
CA LYS A 121 -57.76 -2.01 10.55
C LYS A 121 -57.33 -3.44 10.13
N GLU A 122 -56.44 -3.97 10.97
CA GLU A 122 -56.72 -5.03 11.96
C GLU A 122 -56.84 -6.46 11.43
N GLU A 123 -55.77 -7.27 11.61
CA GLU A 123 -55.92 -8.61 12.17
C GLU A 123 -54.59 -9.16 12.70
N ALA A 124 -54.67 -9.76 13.88
CA ALA A 124 -53.59 -10.37 14.63
C ALA A 124 -53.52 -11.88 14.33
N ALA A 125 -52.31 -12.42 14.15
CA ALA A 125 -52.07 -13.86 14.27
C ALA A 125 -50.59 -14.18 14.58
N GLN A 126 -50.36 -14.51 15.85
CA GLN A 126 -49.62 -15.67 16.36
C GLN A 126 -48.22 -16.00 15.79
N GLN A 127 -47.21 -15.71 16.63
CA GLN A 127 -45.87 -16.30 16.59
C GLN A 127 -45.89 -17.75 17.09
N PRO A 128 -45.15 -18.70 16.48
CA PRO A 128 -44.92 -20.01 17.07
C PRO A 128 -43.77 -19.94 18.08
N LYS A 129 -44.09 -20.40 19.29
CA LYS A 129 -43.22 -20.61 20.44
C LYS A 129 -42.38 -21.86 20.17
N ILE A 130 -41.07 -21.70 19.94
CA ILE A 130 -40.13 -22.84 19.89
C ILE A 130 -39.62 -23.08 21.31
N GLU A 131 -40.10 -24.17 21.89
CA GLU A 131 -39.74 -24.71 23.20
C GLU A 131 -38.57 -25.69 23.00
N ILE A 132 -37.34 -25.25 23.32
CA ILE A 132 -36.18 -26.13 23.36
C ILE A 132 -36.15 -26.81 24.73
N GLN A 133 -36.53 -28.09 24.75
CA GLN A 133 -36.43 -28.95 25.92
C GLN A 133 -34.97 -29.31 26.18
N ALA A 134 -34.54 -29.05 27.42
CA ALA A 134 -33.29 -29.50 27.98
C ALA A 134 -33.30 -31.03 28.14
N ILE A 135 -32.46 -31.73 27.37
CA ILE A 135 -32.17 -33.15 27.60
C ILE A 135 -30.95 -33.24 28.52
N THR A 136 -31.23 -33.34 29.81
CA THR A 136 -30.28 -33.77 30.83
C THR A 136 -30.24 -35.29 30.82
N GLN A 137 -29.26 -35.90 30.15
CA GLN A 137 -28.95 -37.32 30.32
C GLN A 137 -27.56 -37.51 30.91
N LYS A 138 -27.60 -37.95 32.17
CA LYS A 138 -26.51 -38.51 32.96
C LYS A 138 -26.36 -39.99 32.61
N PRO A 139 -25.17 -40.50 32.25
CA PRO A 139 -24.84 -41.88 32.48
C PRO A 139 -23.95 -42.02 33.70
N LYS A 140 -24.25 -43.09 34.43
CA LYS A 140 -23.67 -43.54 35.68
C LYS A 140 -22.38 -44.31 35.38
N ALA A 141 -21.51 -44.33 36.38
CA ALA A 141 -20.21 -44.99 36.40
C ALA A 141 -20.26 -46.48 36.05
N GLU A 142 -19.21 -46.94 35.37
CA GLU A 142 -18.67 -48.29 35.51
C GLU A 142 -17.14 -48.26 35.50
N ASN A 143 -16.58 -48.99 36.45
CA ASN A 143 -15.16 -49.17 36.77
C ASN A 143 -14.37 -49.86 35.66
N ILE A 144 -13.08 -49.49 35.49
CA ILE A 144 -11.91 -50.36 35.25
C ILE A 144 -10.66 -49.49 35.54
N SER A 145 -10.01 -49.67 36.70
CA SER A 145 -8.71 -50.35 36.91
C SER A 145 -7.47 -49.71 36.25
N THR A 146 -6.75 -48.94 37.07
CA THR A 146 -5.28 -48.95 37.29
C THR A 146 -4.35 -49.38 36.15
N THR A 147 -3.50 -48.45 35.67
CA THR A 147 -2.05 -48.71 35.54
C THR A 147 -1.27 -47.39 35.53
N ASP A 148 -0.17 -47.38 36.28
CA ASP A 148 0.88 -46.36 36.37
C ASP A 148 1.35 -45.82 35.02
N SER A 149 1.60 -44.50 34.92
CA SER A 149 2.77 -43.93 34.21
C SER A 149 2.94 -42.42 34.49
N LYS A 150 3.95 -42.16 35.31
CA LYS A 150 4.93 -41.04 35.36
C LYS A 150 4.67 -39.75 34.57
N GLU A 151 4.75 -38.66 35.34
CA GLU A 151 5.42 -37.39 35.07
C GLU A 151 6.00 -37.17 33.66
N GLU A 152 5.40 -36.21 32.93
CA GLU A 152 6.12 -35.40 31.94
C GLU A 152 6.03 -33.93 32.36
N GLU A 153 7.11 -33.46 33.00
CA GLU A 153 7.43 -32.04 33.10
C GLU A 153 7.71 -31.48 31.70
N GLN A 154 6.83 -30.60 31.24
CA GLN A 154 7.04 -29.80 30.03
C GLN A 154 8.19 -28.81 30.23
N LYS A 155 9.37 -29.14 29.70
CA LYS A 155 10.43 -28.17 29.40
C LYS A 155 10.01 -27.30 28.22
N LYS A 156 9.60 -26.05 28.50
CA LYS A 156 9.64 -24.95 27.51
C LYS A 156 11.10 -24.65 27.18
N SER A 157 11.63 -25.27 26.12
CA SER A 157 12.92 -24.87 25.55
C SER A 157 12.75 -23.54 24.83
N ALA A 158 13.45 -22.51 25.28
CA ALA A 158 13.61 -21.27 24.54
C ALA A 158 14.12 -21.61 23.12
N LYS A 159 13.30 -21.37 22.09
CA LYS A 159 13.77 -21.40 20.70
C LYS A 159 14.81 -20.30 20.59
N LYS A 160 16.09 -20.67 20.63
CA LYS A 160 17.14 -19.79 20.14
C LYS A 160 16.84 -19.59 18.65
N ASP A 161 16.70 -18.34 18.25
CA ASP A 161 16.65 -17.93 16.86
C ASP A 161 17.85 -18.57 16.14
N GLN A 162 17.61 -19.63 15.38
CA GLN A 162 18.63 -20.25 14.55
C GLN A 162 18.77 -19.40 13.29
N GLU A 163 19.94 -18.78 13.12
CA GLU A 163 20.30 -18.11 11.87
C GLU A 163 20.22 -19.11 10.71
N TYR A 164 19.55 -18.72 9.62
CA TYR A 164 19.33 -19.57 8.45
C TYR A 164 20.46 -19.35 7.44
N PHE A 165 21.31 -20.35 7.22
CA PHE A 165 22.43 -20.27 6.27
C PHE A 165 22.19 -21.16 5.05
N ILE A 166 22.55 -20.65 3.87
CA ILE A 166 22.50 -21.43 2.61
C ILE A 166 23.94 -21.77 2.21
N ASN A 167 24.31 -23.04 2.35
CA ASN A 167 25.67 -23.52 2.08
C ASN A 167 25.83 -24.17 0.69
N HIS A 168 24.91 -23.91 -0.24
CA HIS A 168 24.91 -24.48 -1.57
C HIS A 168 24.57 -23.42 -2.62
N PRO A 169 25.09 -23.52 -3.85
CA PRO A 169 24.70 -22.64 -4.95
C PRO A 169 23.19 -22.73 -5.17
N VAL A 170 22.53 -21.58 -5.29
CA VAL A 170 21.10 -21.51 -5.54
C VAL A 170 20.89 -21.36 -7.04
N THR A 171 20.20 -22.30 -7.66
CA THR A 171 19.91 -22.26 -9.10
C THR A 171 18.55 -21.62 -9.36
N LEU A 172 18.48 -20.68 -10.30
CA LEU A 172 17.23 -20.03 -10.71
C LEU A 172 16.71 -20.61 -12.03
N ASN A 173 15.49 -21.13 -12.01
CA ASN A 173 14.76 -21.46 -13.23
C ASN A 173 14.08 -20.21 -13.78
N ILE A 174 14.84 -19.36 -14.48
CA ILE A 174 14.37 -18.08 -15.00
C ILE A 174 13.13 -18.25 -15.90
N SER A 175 13.10 -19.30 -16.72
CA SER A 175 11.98 -19.58 -17.62
C SER A 175 10.67 -19.81 -16.85
N GLU A 176 10.72 -20.65 -15.81
CA GLU A 176 9.56 -20.98 -14.98
C GLU A 176 9.07 -19.78 -14.16
N ILE A 177 9.99 -18.99 -13.59
CA ILE A 177 9.63 -17.81 -12.79
C ILE A 177 9.08 -16.71 -13.70
N ALA A 178 9.71 -16.44 -14.84
CA ALA A 178 9.18 -15.48 -15.81
C ALA A 178 7.77 -15.87 -16.26
N GLN A 179 7.54 -17.17 -16.52
CA GLN A 179 6.23 -17.68 -16.89
C GLN A 179 5.19 -17.50 -15.77
N SER A 180 5.54 -17.74 -14.51
CA SER A 180 4.62 -17.58 -13.37
C SER A 180 4.25 -16.11 -13.14
N MET A 181 5.14 -15.18 -13.48
CA MET A 181 4.91 -13.73 -13.45
C MET A 181 4.27 -13.19 -14.74
N HIS A 182 3.99 -14.04 -15.73
CA HIS A 182 3.50 -13.65 -17.05
C HIS A 182 4.42 -12.63 -17.78
N LEU A 183 5.73 -12.78 -17.61
CA LEU A 183 6.78 -11.97 -18.24
C LEU A 183 7.53 -12.78 -19.31
N SER A 184 8.18 -12.08 -20.24
CA SER A 184 9.21 -12.72 -21.07
C SER A 184 10.47 -12.99 -20.23
N GLU A 185 11.27 -13.99 -20.62
CA GLU A 185 12.55 -14.24 -19.95
C GLU A 185 13.46 -13.00 -19.97
N GLY A 186 13.46 -12.26 -21.08
CA GLY A 186 14.25 -11.03 -21.22
C GLY A 186 13.83 -9.95 -20.23
N ASP A 187 12.52 -9.73 -20.08
CA ASP A 187 11.99 -8.75 -19.13
C ASP A 187 12.29 -9.15 -17.68
N TYR A 188 12.06 -10.41 -17.32
CA TYR A 188 12.38 -10.89 -15.97
C TYR A 188 13.87 -10.74 -15.66
N ARG A 189 14.77 -11.05 -16.61
CA ARG A 189 16.22 -10.83 -16.46
C ARG A 189 16.57 -9.37 -16.25
N ALA A 190 15.87 -8.45 -16.90
CA ALA A 190 16.06 -7.01 -16.69
C ALA A 190 15.70 -6.62 -15.24
N PHE A 191 14.56 -7.08 -14.73
CA PHE A 191 14.16 -6.85 -13.34
C PHE A 191 15.14 -7.49 -12.34
N LEU A 192 15.59 -8.71 -12.61
CA LEU A 192 16.57 -9.41 -11.76
C LEU A 192 17.90 -8.63 -11.70
N ASN A 193 18.36 -8.08 -12.82
CA ASN A 193 19.56 -7.25 -12.86
C ASN A 193 19.40 -5.94 -12.09
N GLU A 194 18.22 -5.31 -12.15
CA GLU A 194 17.93 -4.11 -11.36
C GLU A 194 17.91 -4.39 -9.86
N TYR A 195 17.38 -5.54 -9.46
CA TYR A 195 17.42 -6.03 -8.08
C TYR A 195 18.84 -6.28 -7.59
N ILE A 196 19.66 -7.01 -8.35
CA ILE A 196 21.08 -7.24 -8.03
C ILE A 196 21.81 -5.90 -7.89
N SER A 197 21.61 -4.97 -8.84
CA SER A 197 22.22 -3.64 -8.78
C SER A 197 21.77 -2.83 -7.56
N SER A 198 20.53 -3.00 -7.12
CA SER A 198 20.00 -2.34 -5.92
C SER A 198 20.66 -2.91 -4.66
N ILE A 199 20.84 -4.22 -4.57
CA ILE A 199 21.57 -4.86 -3.46
C ILE A 199 23.02 -4.38 -3.40
N ASP A 200 23.69 -4.27 -4.55
CA ASP A 200 25.07 -3.75 -4.63
C ASP A 200 25.16 -2.33 -4.03
N LYS A 201 24.14 -1.48 -4.24
CA LYS A 201 24.08 -0.14 -3.64
C LYS A 201 23.87 -0.19 -2.13
N PHE A 202 23.06 -1.12 -1.63
CA PHE A 202 22.82 -1.31 -0.19
C PHE A 202 23.92 -2.06 0.54
N LYS A 203 24.93 -2.61 -0.15
CA LYS A 203 26.00 -3.39 0.46
C LYS A 203 26.70 -2.67 1.61
N ASN A 204 27.00 -1.38 1.43
CA ASN A 204 27.61 -0.56 2.47
C ASN A 204 26.65 -0.25 3.63
N ASP A 205 25.37 -0.05 3.32
CA ASP A 205 24.32 0.23 4.30
C ASP A 205 24.10 -0.98 5.22
N LEU A 206 24.01 -2.18 4.64
CA LEU A 206 23.84 -3.45 5.36
C LEU A 206 25.06 -3.81 6.23
N LEU A 207 26.27 -3.49 5.75
CA LEU A 207 27.52 -3.74 6.47
C LEU A 207 27.92 -2.62 7.44
N GLY A 208 27.19 -1.50 7.45
CA GLY A 208 27.47 -0.35 8.31
C GLY A 208 27.16 -0.60 9.79
N ASP A 209 27.25 0.45 10.61
CA ASP A 209 26.91 0.38 12.04
C ASP A 209 25.53 0.99 12.37
N ASN A 210 24.88 1.66 11.41
CA ASN A 210 23.60 2.33 11.64
C ASN A 210 22.41 1.36 11.48
N THR A 211 21.81 0.98 12.61
CA THR A 211 20.67 0.05 12.67
C THR A 211 19.45 0.50 11.86
N GLU A 212 19.12 1.80 11.88
CA GLU A 212 17.95 2.33 11.17
C GLU A 212 18.13 2.24 9.65
N ILE A 213 19.33 2.60 9.16
CA ILE A 213 19.67 2.48 7.73
C ILE A 213 19.65 1.00 7.30
N LYS A 214 20.16 0.09 8.13
CA LYS A 214 20.08 -1.36 7.87
C LYS A 214 18.65 -1.86 7.79
N ASP A 215 17.81 -1.51 8.75
CA ASP A 215 16.42 -1.96 8.78
C ASP A 215 15.65 -1.47 7.55
N ASN A 216 15.87 -0.22 7.13
CA ASN A 216 15.28 0.32 5.91
C ASN A 216 15.74 -0.44 4.66
N ALA A 217 17.05 -0.70 4.53
CA ALA A 217 17.60 -1.49 3.42
C ALA A 217 17.06 -2.94 3.43
N LEU A 218 16.98 -3.58 4.61
CA LEU A 218 16.45 -4.93 4.77
C LEU A 218 14.98 -5.03 4.39
N ASN A 219 14.15 -4.07 4.80
CA ASN A 219 12.74 -4.04 4.44
C ASN A 219 12.54 -3.91 2.92
N PHE A 220 13.35 -3.08 2.28
CA PHE A 220 13.34 -2.94 0.82
C PHE A 220 13.75 -4.25 0.11
N ILE A 221 14.83 -4.89 0.58
CA ILE A 221 15.30 -6.17 0.02
C ILE A 221 14.28 -7.28 0.23
N LYS A 222 13.64 -7.37 1.41
CA LYS A 222 12.54 -8.30 1.69
C LYS A 222 11.41 -8.13 0.68
N HIS A 223 10.96 -6.90 0.48
CA HIS A 223 9.90 -6.59 -0.46
C HIS A 223 10.24 -7.01 -1.90
N LEU A 224 11.44 -6.65 -2.39
CA LEU A 224 11.86 -7.02 -3.75
C LEU A 224 12.08 -8.52 -3.92
N THR A 225 12.60 -9.22 -2.90
CA THR A 225 12.80 -10.67 -2.91
C THR A 225 11.48 -11.40 -3.15
N THR A 226 10.42 -11.01 -2.43
CA THR A 226 9.08 -11.56 -2.59
C THR A 226 8.47 -11.17 -3.94
N ALA A 227 8.62 -9.91 -4.36
CA ALA A 227 8.06 -9.43 -5.62
C ALA A 227 8.64 -10.13 -6.87
N LEU A 228 9.89 -10.58 -6.80
CA LEU A 228 10.56 -11.31 -7.87
C LEU A 228 10.32 -12.82 -7.84
N TYR A 229 9.50 -13.34 -6.92
CA TYR A 229 9.24 -14.78 -6.79
C TYR A 229 10.54 -15.60 -6.69
N LEU A 230 11.54 -15.08 -5.96
CA LEU A 230 12.79 -15.80 -5.75
C LEU A 230 12.55 -17.11 -4.97
N PRO A 231 13.39 -18.15 -5.16
CA PRO A 231 13.29 -19.41 -4.44
C PRO A 231 13.11 -19.24 -2.92
N LYS A 232 12.28 -20.09 -2.31
CA LYS A 232 11.91 -20.01 -0.89
C LYS A 232 13.12 -20.01 0.04
N GLU A 233 14.20 -20.66 -0.35
CA GLU A 233 15.46 -20.66 0.37
C GLU A 233 15.97 -19.23 0.54
N ILE A 234 16.00 -18.44 -0.54
CA ILE A 234 16.42 -17.03 -0.52
C ILE A 234 15.44 -16.21 0.30
N GLU A 235 14.13 -16.41 0.13
CA GLU A 235 13.12 -15.69 0.91
C GLU A 235 13.27 -15.97 2.41
N ASN A 236 13.54 -17.21 2.81
CA ASN A 236 13.79 -17.59 4.20
C ASN A 236 15.08 -16.95 4.74
N LEU A 237 16.15 -16.95 3.95
CA LEU A 237 17.40 -16.29 4.32
C LEU A 237 17.17 -14.80 4.55
N VAL A 238 16.58 -14.10 3.58
CA VAL A 238 16.30 -12.67 3.65
C VAL A 238 15.32 -12.34 4.79
N GLY A 239 14.33 -13.20 5.04
CA GLY A 239 13.40 -13.08 6.16
C GLY A 239 14.08 -13.23 7.52
N SER A 240 15.14 -14.03 7.60
CA SER A 240 15.94 -14.22 8.82
C SER A 240 16.91 -13.05 9.12
N LEU A 241 17.21 -12.21 8.11
CA LEU A 241 18.06 -11.05 8.29
C LEU A 241 17.37 -9.98 9.15
N LYS A 242 18.12 -9.47 10.12
CA LYS A 242 17.79 -8.39 11.05
C LYS A 242 18.97 -7.40 11.09
N ALA A 243 18.78 -6.17 11.55
CA ALA A 243 19.88 -5.21 11.64
C ALA A 243 21.03 -5.64 12.57
N ASP A 244 20.76 -6.54 13.52
CA ASP A 244 21.74 -7.15 14.43
C ASP A 244 22.29 -8.50 13.95
N SER A 245 21.92 -8.94 12.73
CA SER A 245 22.45 -10.17 12.14
C SER A 245 23.97 -10.15 12.01
N SER A 246 24.57 -11.33 12.11
CA SER A 246 26.01 -11.50 12.01
C SER A 246 26.54 -11.07 10.63
N LYS A 247 27.77 -10.54 10.59
CA LYS A 247 28.45 -10.18 9.33
C LYS A 247 28.61 -11.38 8.40
N GLU A 248 28.75 -12.58 8.98
CA GLU A 248 28.82 -13.84 8.23
C GLU A 248 27.50 -14.14 7.51
N LEU A 249 26.34 -13.88 8.14
CA LEU A 249 25.04 -14.08 7.52
C LEU A 249 24.80 -13.09 6.36
N PHE A 250 25.22 -11.83 6.51
CA PHE A 250 25.20 -10.87 5.42
C PHE A 250 26.13 -11.26 4.28
N GLN A 251 27.33 -11.77 4.58
CA GLN A 251 28.24 -12.26 3.55
C GLN A 251 27.64 -13.46 2.80
N ASN A 252 27.00 -14.39 3.53
CA ASN A 252 26.29 -15.52 2.91
C ASN A 252 25.21 -15.04 1.94
N PHE A 253 24.44 -14.02 2.32
CA PHE A 253 23.48 -13.38 1.42
C PHE A 253 24.15 -12.80 0.17
N PHE A 254 25.22 -12.04 0.30
CA PHE A 254 25.91 -11.47 -0.87
C PHE A 254 26.51 -12.53 -1.79
N ASP A 255 27.09 -13.60 -1.25
CA ASP A 255 27.66 -14.69 -2.05
C ASP A 255 26.58 -15.39 -2.91
N ILE A 256 25.35 -15.48 -2.39
CA ILE A 256 24.21 -16.04 -3.14
C ILE A 256 23.77 -15.09 -4.26
N ILE A 257 23.73 -13.78 -3.99
CA ILE A 257 23.40 -12.78 -5.00
C ILE A 257 24.46 -12.75 -6.12
N ASP A 258 25.73 -12.87 -5.77
CA ASP A 258 26.83 -12.99 -6.73
C ASP A 258 26.69 -14.27 -7.57
N ASN A 259 26.33 -15.41 -6.95
CA ASN A 259 26.06 -16.65 -7.69
C ASN A 259 24.88 -16.53 -8.68
N ILE A 260 23.83 -15.82 -8.30
CA ILE A 260 22.67 -15.53 -9.16
C ILE A 260 23.09 -14.64 -10.34
N LYS A 261 23.93 -13.63 -10.08
CA LYS A 261 24.47 -12.74 -11.10
C LYS A 261 25.28 -13.50 -12.15
N GLU A 262 26.20 -14.37 -11.71
CA GLU A 262 27.00 -15.22 -12.61
C GLU A 262 26.12 -16.13 -13.48
N GLN A 263 25.09 -16.76 -12.88
CA GLN A 263 24.14 -17.56 -13.63
C GLN A 263 23.40 -16.74 -14.68
N ASN A 264 23.03 -15.50 -14.38
CA ASN A 264 22.32 -14.63 -15.32
C ASN A 264 23.21 -14.17 -16.48
N GLU A 265 24.47 -13.83 -16.22
CA GLU A 265 25.44 -13.38 -17.23
C GLU A 265 25.79 -14.47 -18.24
N LEU A 266 25.82 -15.75 -17.83
CA LEU A 266 26.11 -16.88 -18.74
C LEU A 266 25.13 -16.98 -19.91
N PHE A 267 23.88 -16.50 -19.76
CA PHE A 267 22.88 -16.50 -20.84
C PHE A 267 22.90 -15.24 -21.72
N LEU A 268 23.63 -14.19 -21.32
CA LEU A 268 23.74 -12.94 -22.08
C LEU A 268 24.91 -12.95 -23.06
N THR A 269 25.75 -13.98 -23.04
CA THR A 269 26.68 -14.19 -24.14
C THR A 269 25.86 -14.41 -25.40
N PRO A 270 25.97 -13.53 -26.42
CA PRO A 270 25.33 -13.78 -27.69
C PRO A 270 25.78 -15.17 -28.10
N VAL A 271 24.83 -16.05 -28.43
CA VAL A 271 25.15 -17.24 -29.21
C VAL A 271 25.71 -16.68 -30.51
N ALA A 272 27.02 -16.44 -30.54
CA ALA A 272 27.70 -15.98 -31.73
C ALA A 272 27.34 -17.00 -32.79
N GLU A 273 26.56 -16.53 -33.75
CA GLU A 273 25.98 -17.29 -34.84
C GLU A 273 27.02 -18.27 -35.38
N ASN A 274 26.80 -19.56 -35.10
CA ASN A 274 27.33 -20.64 -35.92
C ASN A 274 26.57 -20.67 -37.24
N GLU A 275 26.51 -19.54 -37.96
CA GLU A 275 25.98 -19.44 -39.32
C GLU A 275 27.03 -19.85 -40.38
N ALA A 276 28.24 -20.26 -39.97
CA ALA A 276 29.31 -20.60 -40.91
C ALA A 276 29.43 -22.08 -41.33
N GLU A 277 28.60 -23.02 -40.83
CA GLU A 277 28.78 -24.47 -41.15
C GLU A 277 27.55 -25.21 -41.72
N VAL A 278 26.54 -24.51 -42.27
CA VAL A 278 25.40 -25.17 -42.95
C VAL A 278 25.43 -25.04 -44.49
N GLU A 279 26.55 -24.63 -45.09
CA GLU A 279 26.69 -24.57 -46.57
C GLU A 279 27.54 -25.69 -47.24
N SER A 280 28.02 -26.71 -46.52
CA SER A 280 28.89 -27.74 -47.15
C SER A 280 28.35 -29.17 -47.21
N ASN A 281 27.06 -29.44 -46.97
CA ASN A 281 26.48 -30.78 -47.15
C ASN A 281 25.20 -30.77 -48.00
N ALA A 282 25.33 -30.37 -49.27
CA ALA A 282 24.39 -30.72 -50.33
C ALA A 282 25.06 -31.71 -51.31
N VAL A 283 25.15 -32.98 -50.90
CA VAL A 283 25.49 -34.10 -51.80
C VAL A 283 24.19 -34.64 -52.39
N ALA A 284 24.02 -34.38 -53.69
CA ALA A 284 23.37 -35.19 -54.71
C ALA A 284 22.13 -36.04 -54.33
N VAL A 285 20.94 -35.52 -54.65
CA VAL A 285 19.84 -36.35 -55.16
C VAL A 285 19.34 -35.72 -56.45
N LYS A 286 19.59 -36.42 -57.57
CA LYS A 286 18.91 -36.22 -58.85
C LYS A 286 17.55 -36.90 -58.75
N GLU A 287 16.46 -36.18 -58.99
CA GLU A 287 15.36 -36.69 -59.83
C GLU A 287 14.40 -35.57 -60.22
N GLU A 288 13.83 -35.74 -61.41
CA GLU A 288 13.10 -34.79 -62.23
C GLU A 288 11.75 -34.39 -61.62
N ALA A 289 11.40 -33.10 -61.68
CA ALA A 289 10.02 -32.67 -61.84
C ALA A 289 9.92 -31.26 -62.44
N GLU A 290 9.23 -31.23 -63.57
CA GLU A 290 8.72 -30.14 -64.39
C GLU A 290 8.40 -28.78 -63.73
N VAL A 291 8.76 -27.76 -64.50
CA VAL A 291 8.55 -26.33 -64.34
C VAL A 291 7.08 -25.93 -64.47
N ARG A 292 6.62 -25.04 -63.59
CA ARG A 292 5.68 -23.95 -63.95
C ARG A 292 6.11 -22.65 -63.26
N PRO A 293 6.27 -21.53 -64.00
CA PRO A 293 6.63 -20.26 -63.38
C PRO A 293 5.37 -19.54 -62.88
N VAL A 294 5.45 -19.02 -61.65
CA VAL A 294 4.56 -17.97 -61.16
C VAL A 294 5.44 -16.73 -61.00
N GLU A 295 5.15 -15.72 -61.81
CA GLU A 295 5.72 -14.38 -61.69
C GLU A 295 5.15 -13.72 -60.43
N ILE A 296 6.01 -13.29 -59.51
CA ILE A 296 5.65 -12.31 -58.48
C ILE A 296 6.71 -11.21 -58.47
N ASP A 297 6.17 -10.02 -58.59
CA ASP A 297 6.74 -8.69 -58.79
C ASP A 297 7.71 -8.28 -57.65
N GLU A 298 8.87 -7.78 -58.03
CA GLU A 298 9.89 -7.20 -57.15
C GLU A 298 9.52 -5.75 -56.83
N ASN A 299 9.24 -5.44 -55.57
CA ASN A 299 9.34 -4.07 -55.06
C ASN A 299 9.44 -4.05 -53.53
N ILE A 300 10.65 -4.26 -53.00
CA ILE A 300 10.99 -3.83 -51.64
C ILE A 300 12.30 -3.06 -51.66
N ILE A 301 12.17 -1.85 -51.17
CA ILE A 301 13.13 -0.76 -51.09
C ILE A 301 14.23 -1.11 -50.07
N SER A 302 15.49 -1.05 -50.49
CA SER A 302 16.65 -1.07 -49.59
C SER A 302 16.80 0.31 -48.93
N LEU A 303 16.80 0.36 -47.60
CA LEU A 303 17.19 1.53 -46.82
C LEU A 303 18.59 1.29 -46.24
N ASP A 304 19.57 2.05 -46.72
CA ASP A 304 20.89 2.18 -46.13
C ASP A 304 20.81 2.97 -44.81
N ILE A 305 21.27 2.37 -43.71
CA ILE A 305 21.55 3.07 -42.46
C ILE A 305 23.05 2.96 -42.21
N THR A 306 23.78 4.03 -42.51
CA THR A 306 25.18 4.20 -42.14
C THR A 306 25.32 4.49 -40.65
N GLU A 307 26.05 3.61 -39.98
CA GLU A 307 26.45 3.65 -38.57
C GLU A 307 27.59 4.67 -38.36
N ASN A 308 27.36 5.68 -37.51
CA ASN A 308 28.36 6.69 -37.16
C ASN A 308 28.85 6.43 -35.71
N LYS A 309 30.09 5.97 -35.56
CA LYS A 309 30.78 5.81 -34.28
C LYS A 309 31.40 7.14 -33.85
N GLU A 310 30.93 7.69 -32.74
CA GLU A 310 31.54 8.86 -32.08
C GLU A 310 32.17 8.41 -30.74
N GLN A 311 33.46 8.71 -30.58
CA GLN A 311 34.27 8.36 -29.41
C GLN A 311 34.04 9.37 -28.27
N LEU A 312 33.85 8.87 -27.04
CA LEU A 312 33.85 9.65 -25.81
C LEU A 312 35.25 9.74 -25.20
N PRO A 313 35.64 10.89 -24.61
CA PRO A 313 36.96 11.06 -23.99
C PRO A 313 37.00 10.58 -22.53
N GLU A 314 38.17 10.06 -22.18
CA GLU A 314 38.58 9.53 -20.88
C GLU A 314 38.84 10.68 -19.87
N ILE A 315 38.17 10.64 -18.71
CA ILE A 315 38.38 11.61 -17.62
C ILE A 315 39.14 10.93 -16.48
N GLN A 316 40.32 11.46 -16.17
CA GLN A 316 41.14 11.06 -15.02
C GLN A 316 40.64 11.75 -13.74
N VAL A 317 40.52 11.00 -12.64
CA VAL A 317 40.10 11.49 -11.33
C VAL A 317 41.24 11.30 -10.32
N GLU A 318 41.68 12.40 -9.68
CA GLU A 318 42.60 12.37 -8.53
C GLU A 318 41.84 12.21 -7.19
N PRO A 319 42.46 11.62 -6.16
CA PRO A 319 41.81 11.32 -4.89
C PRO A 319 41.84 12.50 -3.90
N ILE A 320 40.68 12.84 -3.34
CA ILE A 320 40.55 13.84 -2.26
C ILE A 320 40.55 13.14 -0.89
N GLN A 321 41.38 13.67 0.01
CA GLN A 321 41.55 13.25 1.41
C GLN A 321 40.43 13.79 2.32
N ASN A 322 39.92 12.93 3.22
CA ASN A 322 39.12 13.31 4.39
C ASN A 322 39.99 13.96 5.48
N PRO A 323 39.44 14.81 6.37
CA PRO A 323 39.12 14.28 7.72
C PRO A 323 37.97 15.00 8.50
N VAL A 324 37.69 14.43 9.70
CA VAL A 324 37.12 15.02 10.93
C VAL A 324 35.60 14.82 11.15
N SER A 325 35.19 13.81 11.94
CA SER A 325 34.99 13.78 13.41
C SER A 325 33.69 14.44 13.88
N SER A 326 32.70 13.62 14.27
CA SER A 326 31.47 14.04 14.94
C SER A 326 31.34 13.39 16.32
N LYS A 327 30.91 14.23 17.29
CA LYS A 327 30.68 13.91 18.69
C LYS A 327 29.34 13.20 18.90
N LYS A 328 29.34 12.27 19.86
CA LYS A 328 28.17 11.54 20.37
C LYS A 328 27.22 12.45 21.15
N THR A 329 25.92 12.22 20.99
CA THR A 329 24.89 12.67 21.92
C THR A 329 24.00 11.46 22.21
N ASP A 330 23.94 11.05 23.48
CA ASP A 330 23.13 9.94 23.95
C ASP A 330 21.66 10.35 24.04
N THR A 331 20.74 9.48 23.62
CA THR A 331 19.30 9.62 23.86
C THR A 331 18.74 8.26 24.23
N GLU A 332 18.28 8.15 25.47
CA GLU A 332 17.65 6.97 26.07
C GLU A 332 16.26 6.73 25.44
N MET A 333 16.01 5.47 25.04
CA MET A 333 14.68 4.99 24.66
C MET A 333 13.93 4.46 25.89
N ILE A 334 12.68 4.88 26.03
CA ILE A 334 11.72 4.36 27.01
C ILE A 334 10.93 3.22 26.37
N GLU A 335 11.05 2.05 26.97
CA GLU A 335 10.28 0.84 26.71
C GLU A 335 8.92 0.95 27.44
N LEU A 336 7.80 0.72 26.75
CA LEU A 336 6.46 0.73 27.35
C LEU A 336 5.79 -0.63 27.17
N GLU A 337 6.00 -1.49 28.16
CA GLU A 337 5.13 -2.64 28.43
C GLU A 337 3.82 -2.18 29.11
N ILE A 338 2.72 -2.71 28.56
CA ILE A 338 1.51 -3.22 29.24
C ILE A 338 1.13 -2.54 30.56
N LEU A 339 -0.03 -1.85 30.59
CA LEU A 339 -0.74 -1.60 31.85
C LEU A 339 -2.26 -1.46 31.67
N ASP A 340 -2.95 -2.55 31.99
CA ASP A 340 -4.24 -2.51 32.68
C ASP A 340 -3.98 -2.41 34.20
N ASN A 341 -4.71 -1.51 34.86
CA ASN A 341 -4.83 -1.32 36.32
C ASN A 341 -3.63 -0.72 37.08
N ILE A 342 -3.55 0.61 37.16
CA ILE A 342 -3.12 1.31 38.39
C ILE A 342 -4.10 2.43 38.77
N ILE A 343 -4.43 2.39 40.06
CA ILE A 343 -5.29 3.22 40.88
C ILE A 343 -5.01 4.72 40.73
N SER A 344 -6.06 5.51 40.56
CA SER A 344 -6.03 6.97 40.53
C SER A 344 -5.74 7.57 41.90
N GLU A 345 -4.69 8.39 42.00
CA GLU A 345 -4.59 9.46 43.00
C GLU A 345 -5.04 10.80 42.39
N PRO A 346 -5.69 11.68 43.19
CA PRO A 346 -6.31 12.89 42.69
C PRO A 346 -5.27 14.00 42.50
N ILE A 347 -4.94 14.32 41.25
CA ILE A 347 -4.18 15.54 40.93
C ILE A 347 -5.12 16.73 41.12
N LYS A 348 -4.73 17.63 42.03
CA LYS A 348 -5.45 18.87 42.35
C LYS A 348 -5.49 19.80 41.14
N GLU A 349 -6.72 20.16 40.80
CA GLU A 349 -7.10 21.13 39.78
C GLU A 349 -6.40 22.48 39.93
N ASN A 350 -5.85 22.99 38.83
CA ASN A 350 -5.71 24.43 38.63
C ASN A 350 -6.85 24.88 37.71
N LYS A 351 -7.96 25.27 38.33
CA LYS A 351 -9.16 25.79 37.67
C LYS A 351 -8.88 27.20 37.15
N ASN A 352 -8.64 27.31 35.84
CA ASN A 352 -8.98 28.52 35.10
C ASN A 352 -10.05 28.15 34.07
N SER A 353 -11.27 28.01 34.58
CA SER A 353 -12.47 27.68 33.79
C SER A 353 -12.93 28.91 33.03
N GLN A 354 -12.35 29.16 31.86
CA GLN A 354 -13.18 29.66 30.77
C GLN A 354 -14.04 28.48 30.34
N GLU A 355 -15.35 28.58 30.58
CA GLU A 355 -16.38 27.79 29.93
C GLU A 355 -16.27 28.03 28.41
N ASN A 356 -15.25 27.44 27.78
CA ASN A 356 -15.37 27.10 26.38
C ASN A 356 -16.53 26.12 26.35
N GLU A 357 -17.60 26.49 25.64
CA GLU A 357 -18.61 25.57 25.15
C GLU A 357 -17.88 24.46 24.38
N SER A 358 -17.35 23.50 25.12
CA SER A 358 -16.71 22.29 24.65
C SER A 358 -17.78 21.61 23.81
N ALA A 359 -17.64 21.78 22.50
CA ALA A 359 -18.67 21.46 21.53
C ALA A 359 -18.98 19.97 21.65
N LYS A 360 -20.09 19.64 22.32
CA LYS A 360 -20.58 18.27 22.45
C LYS A 360 -20.64 17.65 21.04
N ILE A 361 -19.96 16.52 20.87
CA ILE A 361 -20.08 15.71 19.66
C ILE A 361 -21.43 14.98 19.77
N ASP A 362 -22.33 15.23 18.82
CA ASP A 362 -23.61 14.52 18.68
C ASP A 362 -23.60 13.75 17.37
N LEU A 363 -23.53 12.42 17.48
CA LEU A 363 -23.45 11.53 16.32
C LEU A 363 -24.82 11.07 15.82
N SER A 364 -25.91 11.45 16.49
CA SER A 364 -27.26 10.94 16.22
C SER A 364 -27.80 11.33 14.84
N ASN A 365 -27.30 12.42 14.27
CA ASN A 365 -27.78 12.98 12.99
C ASN A 365 -26.76 12.85 11.85
N ILE A 366 -25.66 12.11 12.07
CA ILE A 366 -24.63 11.91 11.05
C ILE A 366 -25.17 10.94 10.00
N LYS A 367 -25.06 11.35 8.73
CA LYS A 367 -25.46 10.51 7.60
C LYS A 367 -24.28 9.59 7.21
N PRO A 368 -24.57 8.38 6.72
CA PRO A 368 -23.55 7.52 6.12
C PRO A 368 -22.79 8.26 5.01
N ILE A 369 -21.46 8.14 5.02
CA ILE A 369 -20.56 8.70 4.00
C ILE A 369 -20.09 7.52 3.12
N PRO A 370 -20.58 7.42 1.87
CA PRO A 370 -20.21 6.33 0.98
C PRO A 370 -18.72 6.29 0.66
N PHE A 371 -18.19 5.08 0.54
CA PHE A 371 -16.87 4.81 -0.02
C PHE A 371 -16.87 3.45 -0.73
N ASP A 372 -15.87 3.22 -1.57
CA ASP A 372 -15.74 1.97 -2.31
C ASP A 372 -15.13 0.90 -1.39
N PHE A 373 -15.93 -0.10 -1.05
CA PHE A 373 -15.51 -1.26 -0.28
C PHE A 373 -16.11 -2.52 -0.89
N ILE A 374 -15.24 -3.50 -1.19
CA ILE A 374 -15.63 -4.78 -1.78
C ILE A 374 -15.11 -5.87 -0.87
N LEU A 375 -16.04 -6.59 -0.23
CA LEU A 375 -15.71 -7.64 0.74
C LEU A 375 -14.81 -8.74 0.14
N ASP A 376 -15.08 -9.15 -1.10
CA ASP A 376 -14.29 -10.15 -1.81
C ASP A 376 -12.85 -9.70 -2.05
N GLU A 377 -12.62 -8.41 -2.29
CA GLU A 377 -11.26 -7.88 -2.45
C GLU A 377 -10.50 -7.94 -1.14
N SER A 378 -11.08 -7.47 -0.03
CA SER A 378 -10.49 -7.60 1.30
C SER A 378 -10.17 -9.06 1.65
N ALA A 379 -11.05 -10.01 1.28
CA ALA A 379 -10.82 -11.43 1.51
C ALA A 379 -9.64 -11.98 0.70
N ASN A 380 -9.54 -11.58 -0.58
CA ASN A 380 -8.42 -11.95 -1.44
C ASN A 380 -7.09 -11.37 -0.94
N GLU A 381 -7.06 -10.09 -0.57
CA GLU A 381 -5.85 -9.44 -0.02
C GLU A 381 -5.40 -10.08 1.30
N LEU A 382 -6.33 -10.61 2.10
CA LEU A 382 -6.03 -11.35 3.31
C LEU A 382 -5.67 -12.81 3.07
N SER A 383 -5.86 -13.32 1.85
CA SER A 383 -5.80 -14.76 1.55
C SER A 383 -6.67 -15.59 2.50
N LEU A 384 -7.86 -15.07 2.84
CA LEU A 384 -8.83 -15.68 3.74
C LEU A 384 -10.16 -15.92 3.02
N PRO A 385 -10.94 -16.94 3.42
CA PRO A 385 -12.30 -17.10 2.93
C PRO A 385 -13.16 -15.89 3.27
N VAL A 386 -14.04 -15.52 2.33
CA VAL A 386 -14.96 -14.36 2.45
C VAL A 386 -15.77 -14.41 3.73
N ASP A 387 -16.28 -15.59 4.12
CA ASP A 387 -17.07 -15.75 5.34
C ASP A 387 -16.27 -15.43 6.61
N ILE A 388 -14.97 -15.73 6.63
CA ILE A 388 -14.10 -15.44 7.79
C ILE A 388 -13.86 -13.93 7.91
N VAL A 389 -13.55 -13.27 6.78
CA VAL A 389 -13.37 -11.82 6.76
C VAL A 389 -14.67 -11.09 7.11
N LYS A 390 -15.82 -11.63 6.68
CA LYS A 390 -17.14 -11.12 7.07
C LYS A 390 -17.34 -11.15 8.58
N GLU A 391 -16.97 -12.24 9.26
CA GLU A 391 -17.04 -12.31 10.73
C GLU A 391 -16.08 -11.32 11.40
N PHE A 392 -14.83 -11.19 10.92
CA PHE A 392 -13.91 -10.19 11.46
C PHE A 392 -14.41 -8.75 11.31
N ILE A 393 -15.11 -8.43 10.22
CA ILE A 393 -15.72 -7.11 10.04
C ILE A 393 -16.89 -6.90 11.02
N LYS A 394 -17.67 -7.94 11.33
CA LYS A 394 -18.72 -7.84 12.36
C LYS A 394 -18.12 -7.56 13.74
N ASP A 395 -17.07 -8.29 14.12
CA ASP A 395 -16.35 -8.05 15.37
C ASP A 395 -15.80 -6.61 15.43
N PHE A 396 -15.24 -6.14 14.30
CA PHE A 396 -14.76 -4.77 14.18
C PHE A 396 -15.88 -3.73 14.29
N ILE A 397 -17.08 -4.02 13.77
CA ILE A 397 -18.25 -3.14 13.90
C ILE A 397 -18.66 -3.00 15.38
N GLU A 398 -18.70 -4.11 16.12
CA GLU A 398 -18.97 -4.08 17.56
C GLU A 398 -17.91 -3.27 18.32
N GLN A 399 -16.64 -3.45 17.97
CA GLN A 399 -15.54 -2.68 18.53
C GLN A 399 -15.67 -1.17 18.23
N CYS A 400 -16.03 -0.79 17.00
CA CYS A 400 -16.21 0.61 16.61
C CYS A 400 -17.29 1.30 17.46
N HIS A 401 -18.43 0.65 17.71
CA HIS A 401 -19.45 1.20 18.61
C HIS A 401 -18.88 1.45 20.01
N ALA A 402 -18.24 0.44 20.60
CA ALA A 402 -17.71 0.53 21.97
C ALA A 402 -16.59 1.59 22.12
N ASP A 403 -15.67 1.66 21.16
CA ASP A 403 -14.52 2.56 21.23
C ASP A 403 -14.88 4.00 20.81
N THR A 404 -15.89 4.20 19.96
CA THR A 404 -16.38 5.55 19.63
C THR A 404 -16.98 6.24 20.85
N ASP A 405 -17.75 5.53 21.67
CA ASP A 405 -18.28 6.08 22.92
C ASP A 405 -17.15 6.53 23.85
N LYS A 406 -16.07 5.74 23.93
CA LYS A 406 -14.87 6.10 24.68
C LYS A 406 -14.18 7.33 24.07
N ILE A 407 -14.05 7.43 22.75
CA ILE A 407 -13.49 8.60 22.06
C ILE A 407 -14.28 9.86 22.43
N ILE A 408 -15.61 9.83 22.34
CA ILE A 408 -16.47 10.97 22.70
C ILE A 408 -16.31 11.34 24.17
N GLN A 409 -16.23 10.34 25.06
CA GLN A 409 -16.03 10.58 26.48
C GLN A 409 -14.67 11.26 26.74
N LYS A 410 -13.59 10.76 26.16
CA LYS A 410 -12.24 11.32 26.35
C LYS A 410 -12.09 12.70 25.72
N TYR A 411 -12.74 12.94 24.59
CA TYR A 411 -12.85 14.27 24.02
C TYR A 411 -13.55 15.26 24.98
N LYS A 412 -14.66 14.87 25.62
CA LYS A 412 -15.34 15.73 26.63
C LYS A 412 -14.47 16.02 27.84
N GLU A 413 -13.61 15.07 28.22
CA GLU A 413 -12.62 15.22 29.31
C GLU A 413 -11.42 16.10 28.88
N GLY A 414 -11.29 16.46 27.60
CA GLY A 414 -10.13 17.17 27.04
C GLY A 414 -8.88 16.30 26.92
N ASP A 415 -9.02 14.97 27.03
CA ASP A 415 -7.91 14.01 26.99
C ASP A 415 -7.62 13.56 25.56
N ILE A 416 -6.95 14.44 24.81
CA ILE A 416 -6.60 14.22 23.39
C ILE A 416 -5.68 13.00 23.24
N GLU A 417 -4.74 12.79 24.15
CA GLU A 417 -3.81 11.66 24.08
C GLU A 417 -4.53 10.31 24.14
N LYS A 418 -5.58 10.17 24.97
CA LYS A 418 -6.41 8.97 24.96
C LYS A 418 -7.27 8.85 23.70
N VAL A 419 -7.76 9.95 23.14
CA VAL A 419 -8.45 9.94 21.83
C VAL A 419 -7.51 9.39 20.75
N LYS A 420 -6.27 9.88 20.69
CA LYS A 420 -5.26 9.40 19.72
C LYS A 420 -4.95 7.91 19.89
N LYS A 421 -4.82 7.42 21.12
CA LYS A 421 -4.58 5.98 21.41
C LYS A 421 -5.74 5.10 20.94
N LEU A 422 -6.98 5.52 21.18
CA LEU A 422 -8.18 4.82 20.70
C LEU A 422 -8.24 4.83 19.17
N ALA A 423 -7.98 5.99 18.55
CA ALA A 423 -7.92 6.12 17.09
C ALA A 423 -6.83 5.21 16.48
N HIS A 424 -5.65 5.13 17.09
CA HIS A 424 -4.57 4.23 16.68
C HIS A 424 -4.99 2.76 16.70
N SER A 425 -5.69 2.33 17.76
CA SER A 425 -6.17 0.96 17.89
C SER A 425 -7.17 0.60 16.80
N LEU A 426 -8.22 1.42 16.61
CA LEU A 426 -9.21 1.23 15.55
C LEU A 426 -8.56 1.29 14.16
N LYS A 427 -7.57 2.18 13.97
CA LYS A 427 -6.83 2.29 12.71
C LYS A 427 -6.13 0.98 12.36
N GLY A 428 -5.48 0.36 13.35
CA GLY A 428 -4.80 -0.92 13.16
C GLY A 428 -5.75 -2.01 12.64
N VAL A 429 -6.91 -2.14 13.28
CA VAL A 429 -7.92 -3.13 12.87
C VAL A 429 -8.49 -2.80 11.48
N ALA A 430 -8.86 -1.53 11.23
CA ALA A 430 -9.36 -1.10 9.91
C ALA A 430 -8.35 -1.35 8.78
N SER A 431 -7.06 -1.09 9.03
CA SER A 431 -5.98 -1.30 8.07
C SER A 431 -5.80 -2.79 7.77
N ASN A 432 -5.81 -3.63 8.81
CA ASN A 432 -5.70 -5.08 8.68
C ASN A 432 -6.90 -5.69 7.93
N LEU A 433 -8.07 -5.05 7.94
CA LEU A 433 -9.25 -5.49 7.19
C LEU A 433 -9.36 -4.85 5.80
N TYR A 434 -8.34 -4.09 5.38
CA TYR A 434 -8.31 -3.33 4.13
C TYR A 434 -9.46 -2.32 3.97
N ILE A 435 -9.96 -1.76 5.08
CA ILE A 435 -11.01 -0.73 5.08
C ILE A 435 -10.35 0.66 5.06
N MET A 436 -9.59 0.92 3.98
CA MET A 436 -8.68 2.06 3.87
C MET A 436 -9.33 3.42 4.19
N PRO A 437 -10.56 3.71 3.75
CA PRO A 437 -11.15 5.02 4.02
C PRO A 437 -11.37 5.32 5.51
N LEU A 438 -11.69 4.28 6.29
CA LEU A 438 -11.81 4.38 7.76
C LEU A 438 -10.43 4.49 8.41
N ALA A 439 -9.46 3.68 7.96
CA ALA A 439 -8.09 3.73 8.45
C ALA A 439 -7.47 5.13 8.24
N ASP A 440 -7.68 5.77 7.10
CA ASP A 440 -7.14 7.09 6.79
C ASP A 440 -7.73 8.20 7.68
N THR A 441 -9.03 8.16 7.96
CA THR A 441 -9.65 9.15 8.86
C THR A 441 -9.21 8.92 10.31
N LEU A 442 -9.05 7.66 10.73
CA LEU A 442 -8.52 7.32 12.04
C LEU A 442 -7.04 7.69 12.18
N LEU A 443 -6.25 7.61 11.11
CA LEU A 443 -4.88 8.10 11.05
C LEU A 443 -4.84 9.62 11.25
N GLN A 444 -5.72 10.36 10.56
CA GLN A 444 -5.84 11.82 10.74
C GLN A 444 -6.20 12.17 12.18
N LEU A 445 -7.13 11.41 12.80
CA LEU A 445 -7.51 11.59 14.20
C LEU A 445 -6.36 11.23 15.16
N GLN A 446 -5.58 10.19 14.87
CA GLN A 446 -4.41 9.76 15.66
C GLN A 446 -3.32 10.85 15.73
N TYR A 447 -3.09 11.56 14.64
CA TYR A 447 -2.04 12.60 14.56
C TYR A 447 -2.59 14.02 14.75
N ASN A 448 -3.80 14.16 15.29
CA ASN A 448 -4.42 15.45 15.51
C ASN A 448 -4.10 16.01 16.90
N ASP A 449 -3.42 17.17 16.94
CA ASP A 449 -3.11 17.90 18.19
C ASP A 449 -4.14 19.00 18.51
N ASP A 450 -5.05 19.31 17.58
CA ASP A 450 -6.00 20.43 17.70
C ASP A 450 -7.39 19.92 18.09
N LEU A 451 -7.79 20.20 19.34
CA LEU A 451 -9.12 19.83 19.85
C LEU A 451 -10.28 20.28 18.94
N VAL A 452 -10.12 21.41 18.23
CA VAL A 452 -11.13 21.93 17.30
C VAL A 452 -11.34 21.00 16.10
N GLN A 453 -10.30 20.29 15.66
CA GLN A 453 -10.33 19.36 14.53
C GLN A 453 -10.79 17.96 14.91
N VAL A 454 -10.77 17.60 16.20
CA VAL A 454 -11.22 16.27 16.66
C VAL A 454 -12.69 16.04 16.31
N LYS A 455 -13.57 17.01 16.57
CA LYS A 455 -15.01 16.88 16.27
C LYS A 455 -15.31 16.57 14.80
N PRO A 456 -14.86 17.36 13.80
CA PRO A 456 -15.14 17.06 12.39
C PRO A 456 -14.52 15.73 11.93
N LEU A 457 -13.35 15.34 12.48
CA LEU A 457 -12.74 14.05 12.18
C LEU A 457 -13.54 12.87 12.73
N VAL A 458 -14.03 12.97 13.97
CA VAL A 458 -14.90 11.95 14.58
C VAL A 458 -16.23 11.84 13.81
N GLU A 459 -16.84 12.96 13.41
CA GLU A 459 -18.05 12.96 12.60
C GLU A 459 -17.84 12.31 11.23
N LYS A 460 -16.71 12.60 10.57
CA LYS A 460 -16.33 11.97 9.30
C LYS A 460 -16.10 10.46 9.46
N TYR A 461 -15.33 10.06 10.47
CA TYR A 461 -15.08 8.65 10.79
C TYR A 461 -16.40 7.92 11.03
N TRP A 462 -17.29 8.50 11.84
CA TRP A 462 -18.58 7.90 12.15
C TRP A 462 -19.48 7.78 10.92
N GLY A 463 -19.49 8.77 10.04
CA GLY A 463 -20.19 8.70 8.77
C GLY A 463 -19.71 7.54 7.89
N GLN A 464 -18.39 7.34 7.78
CA GLN A 464 -17.82 6.19 7.06
C GLN A 464 -18.19 4.87 7.76
N PHE A 465 -18.08 4.80 9.08
CA PHE A 465 -18.46 3.63 9.86
C PHE A 465 -19.92 3.22 9.64
N LEU A 466 -20.86 4.17 9.69
CA LEU A 466 -22.28 3.92 9.42
C LEU A 466 -22.52 3.39 8.00
N TYR A 467 -21.73 3.83 7.03
CA TYR A 467 -21.82 3.29 5.67
C TYR A 467 -21.35 1.84 5.62
N LEU A 468 -20.20 1.52 6.21
CA LEU A 468 -19.71 0.14 6.32
C LEU A 468 -20.73 -0.77 7.02
N GLU A 469 -21.25 -0.34 8.17
CA GLU A 469 -22.23 -1.11 8.93
C GLU A 469 -23.49 -1.41 8.09
N ASN A 470 -24.00 -0.41 7.36
CA ASN A 470 -25.15 -0.59 6.48
C ASN A 470 -24.84 -1.53 5.32
N LEU A 471 -23.65 -1.44 4.73
CA LEU A 471 -23.21 -2.34 3.68
C LEU A 471 -23.20 -3.80 4.18
N MET A 472 -22.62 -4.03 5.35
CA MET A 472 -22.51 -5.37 5.96
C MET A 472 -23.85 -5.95 6.44
N LYS A 473 -24.86 -5.11 6.72
CA LYS A 473 -26.23 -5.56 7.01
C LYS A 473 -26.96 -6.10 5.77
N ASN A 474 -26.52 -5.71 4.58
CA ASN A 474 -27.16 -6.10 3.32
C ASN A 474 -26.48 -7.29 2.61
N ILE A 475 -25.35 -7.76 3.15
CA ILE A 475 -24.58 -8.92 2.66
C ILE A 475 -24.79 -10.07 3.64
#